data_AF-A0A4D6LSB0-F1
#
_entry.id   AF-A0A4D6LSB0-F1
#
_cell.length_a   1.000
_cell.length_b   1.000
_cell.length_c   1.000
_cell.angle_alpha   90.00
_cell.angle_beta   90.00
_cell.angle_gamma   90.00
#
_symmetry.space_group_name_H-M   'P 1'
#
loop_
_entity.id
_entity.type
_entity.pdbx_description
1 polymer ?
#
loop_
_entity_poly.entity_id
_entity_poly.type
_entity_poly.pdbx_seq_one_letter_code
_entity_poly.pdbx_strand_id
1 'polypeptide(L)'
;MAKAQMGAEYVSSVADLMVLKGRPMYRTEGNYLIGDTTQVGFYEVDFGWGSPIYGGPAGAIPFVSFYGRFRNSEGEDVIVVPILLPHHVMRSFLSELVKITNKDPMDLSDENMPNSLVAFIETVMWVVNNLFDIKF
;
A
#
# COMPACT_ATOMS: atom_id res chain seq x y z
N MET A 1 -0.03 -9.68 20.15
CA MET A 1 -0.66 -10.38 19.01
C MET A 1 -2.14 -10.03 18.98
N ALA A 2 -2.56 -9.07 18.14
CA ALA A 2 -3.98 -8.70 18.04
C ALA A 2 -4.80 -9.72 17.22
N LYS A 3 -4.20 -10.29 16.16
CA LYS A 3 -4.88 -11.28 15.28
C LYS A 3 -5.31 -12.55 16.02
N ALA A 4 -4.51 -13.03 16.97
CA ALA A 4 -4.82 -14.25 17.75
C ALA A 4 -5.97 -14.04 18.75
N GLN A 5 -6.24 -12.79 19.15
CA GLN A 5 -7.37 -12.44 20.02
C GLN A 5 -8.69 -12.32 19.25
N MET A 6 -8.63 -12.22 17.91
CA MET A 6 -9.82 -12.17 17.05
C MET A 6 -10.34 -13.59 16.76
N GLY A 7 -10.93 -14.21 17.77
CA GLY A 7 -11.63 -15.50 17.64
C GLY A 7 -13.02 -15.36 17.02
N ALA A 8 -13.65 -16.49 16.72
CA ALA A 8 -15.02 -16.51 16.15
C ALA A 8 -16.04 -15.78 17.03
N GLU A 9 -15.98 -15.96 18.35
CA GLU A 9 -16.87 -15.28 19.30
C GLU A 9 -16.71 -13.75 19.26
N TYR A 10 -15.47 -13.26 19.15
CA TYR A 10 -15.20 -11.84 19.02
C TYR A 10 -15.79 -11.28 17.73
N VAL A 11 -15.60 -11.98 16.61
CA VAL A 11 -16.13 -11.57 15.30
C VAL A 11 -17.67 -11.53 15.32
N SER A 12 -18.32 -12.55 15.90
CA SER A 12 -19.78 -12.57 16.06
C SER A 12 -20.29 -11.43 16.94
N SER A 13 -19.65 -11.18 18.08
CA SER A 13 -20.00 -10.08 18.97
C SER A 13 -19.86 -8.70 18.30
N VAL A 14 -18.78 -8.51 17.53
CA VAL A 14 -18.61 -7.29 16.73
C VAL A 14 -19.70 -7.18 15.66
N ALA A 15 -20.04 -8.28 14.97
CA ALA A 15 -21.12 -8.27 13.98
C ALA A 15 -22.47 -7.87 14.59
N ASP A 16 -22.83 -8.45 15.74
CA ASP A 16 -24.05 -8.09 16.49
C ASP A 16 -24.02 -6.61 16.92
N LEU A 17 -22.86 -6.13 17.39
CA LEU A 17 -22.68 -4.72 17.71
C LEU A 17 -22.89 -3.81 16.49
N MET A 18 -22.37 -4.20 15.31
CA MET A 18 -22.55 -3.43 14.07
C MET A 18 -24.01 -3.42 13.58
N VAL A 19 -24.79 -4.45 13.88
CA VAL A 19 -26.25 -4.46 13.62
C VAL A 19 -26.97 -3.50 14.57
N LEU A 20 -26.61 -3.51 15.86
CA LEU A 20 -27.27 -2.72 16.89
C LEU A 20 -26.92 -1.21 16.85
N LYS A 21 -25.66 -0.88 16.53
CA LYS A 21 -25.13 0.49 16.58
C LYS A 21 -24.78 1.07 15.22
N GLY A 22 -24.84 0.26 14.16
CA GLY A 22 -24.31 0.61 12.84
C GLY A 22 -22.80 0.46 12.77
N ARG A 23 -22.25 0.57 11.55
CA ARG A 23 -20.80 0.49 11.30
C ARG A 23 -20.14 1.85 11.58
N PRO A 24 -19.16 1.94 12.49
CA PRO A 24 -18.37 3.17 12.68
C PRO A 24 -17.65 3.54 11.39
N MET A 25 -17.59 4.84 11.11
CA MET A 25 -16.73 5.37 10.05
C MET A 25 -15.27 5.22 10.46
N TYR A 26 -14.42 4.85 9.51
CA TYR A 26 -12.98 4.78 9.77
C TYR A 26 -12.42 6.18 9.99
N ARG A 27 -11.71 6.37 11.11
CA ARG A 27 -11.03 7.63 11.41
C ARG A 27 -9.57 7.51 10.96
N THR A 28 -9.21 8.25 9.91
CA THR A 28 -7.83 8.31 9.40
C THR A 28 -6.96 9.33 10.14
N GLU A 29 -7.56 10.28 10.87
CA GLU A 29 -6.80 11.20 11.72
C GLU A 29 -6.01 10.45 12.79
N GLY A 30 -4.68 10.56 12.74
CA GLY A 30 -3.77 9.90 13.68
C GLY A 30 -3.68 8.37 13.52
N ASN A 31 -4.34 7.79 12.53
CA ASN A 31 -4.32 6.35 12.27
C ASN A 31 -3.80 6.07 10.86
N TYR A 32 -3.18 4.90 10.69
CA TYR A 32 -2.73 4.41 9.39
C TYR A 32 -3.23 2.98 9.20
N LEU A 33 -3.90 2.71 8.08
CA LEU A 33 -4.48 1.40 7.81
C LEU A 33 -3.54 0.57 6.95
N ILE A 34 -3.41 -0.70 7.30
CA ILE A 34 -2.61 -1.66 6.54
C ILE A 34 -3.46 -2.90 6.27
N GLY A 35 -3.64 -3.22 4.99
CA GLY A 35 -4.28 -4.46 4.54
C GLY A 35 -3.25 -5.45 4.01
N ASP A 36 -3.39 -6.73 4.32
CA ASP A 36 -2.57 -7.78 3.72
C ASP A 36 -3.37 -8.49 2.62
N THR A 37 -2.94 -8.32 1.36
CA THR A 37 -3.55 -8.98 0.20
C THR A 37 -2.69 -10.10 -0.38
N THR A 38 -1.59 -10.45 0.28
CA THR A 38 -0.64 -11.46 -0.23
C THR A 38 -1.23 -12.87 -0.35
N GLN A 39 -2.37 -13.12 0.29
CA GLN A 39 -3.07 -14.41 0.28
C GLN A 39 -4.43 -14.37 -0.43
N VAL A 40 -4.77 -13.25 -1.08
CA VAL A 40 -6.07 -13.10 -1.75
C VAL A 40 -6.14 -13.86 -3.08
N GLY A 41 -4.99 -14.31 -3.61
CA GLY A 41 -4.92 -15.14 -4.83
C GLY A 41 -4.92 -14.35 -6.14
N PHE A 42 -4.79 -13.02 -6.08
CA PHE A 42 -4.78 -12.19 -7.30
C PHE A 42 -3.69 -12.57 -8.31
N TYR A 43 -2.58 -13.17 -7.85
CA TYR A 43 -1.46 -13.63 -8.67
C TYR A 43 -1.68 -14.98 -9.36
N GLU A 44 -2.78 -15.68 -9.05
CA GLU A 44 -3.11 -17.01 -9.59
C GLU A 44 -4.14 -16.94 -10.74
N VAL A 45 -4.66 -15.74 -11.02
CA VAL A 45 -5.71 -15.55 -12.04
C VAL A 45 -5.07 -15.45 -13.43
N ASP A 46 -5.21 -16.49 -14.25
CA ASP A 46 -4.76 -16.50 -15.65
C ASP A 46 -5.97 -16.52 -16.61
N PHE A 47 -6.09 -15.46 -17.43
CA PHE A 47 -7.14 -15.34 -18.46
C PHE A 47 -6.70 -15.92 -19.83
N GLY A 48 -5.56 -16.59 -19.90
CA GLY A 48 -4.94 -17.08 -21.13
C GLY A 48 -3.83 -16.17 -21.67
N TRP A 49 -3.45 -15.13 -20.92
CA TRP A 49 -2.35 -14.21 -21.26
C TRP A 49 -1.16 -14.36 -20.31
N GLY A 50 -1.19 -15.36 -19.42
CA GLY A 50 -0.19 -15.60 -18.40
C GLY A 50 -0.57 -14.99 -17.05
N SER A 51 0.20 -15.36 -16.02
CA SER A 51 -0.02 -14.88 -14.66
C SER A 51 0.22 -13.38 -14.53
N PRO A 52 -0.58 -12.66 -13.71
CA PRO A 52 -0.49 -11.22 -13.60
C PRO A 52 0.76 -10.81 -12.82
N ILE A 53 1.42 -9.75 -13.29
CA ILE A 53 2.60 -9.16 -12.67
C ILE A 53 2.25 -8.48 -11.34
N TYR A 54 1.05 -7.91 -11.24
CA TYR A 54 0.54 -7.22 -10.06
C TYR A 54 -0.98 -7.37 -10.00
N GLY A 55 -1.53 -7.48 -8.79
CA GLY A 55 -2.97 -7.65 -8.56
C GLY A 55 -3.52 -6.87 -7.38
N GLY A 56 -2.87 -5.76 -7.00
CA GLY A 56 -3.31 -4.92 -5.89
C GLY A 56 -4.08 -3.67 -6.35
N PRO A 57 -4.34 -2.73 -5.42
CA PRO A 57 -4.93 -1.42 -5.76
C PRO A 57 -4.14 -0.73 -6.88
N ALA A 58 -4.85 -0.03 -7.76
CA ALA A 58 -4.25 0.66 -8.92
C ALA A 58 -3.21 1.73 -8.54
N GLY A 59 -3.22 2.18 -7.28
CA GLY A 59 -2.25 3.14 -6.76
C GLY A 59 -2.29 3.24 -5.25
N ALA A 60 -1.47 4.13 -4.71
CA ALA A 60 -1.41 4.40 -3.28
C ALA A 60 -2.65 5.19 -2.83
N ILE A 61 -3.26 4.78 -1.72
CA ILE A 61 -4.45 5.41 -1.15
C ILE A 61 -4.01 6.23 0.07
N PRO A 62 -4.48 7.48 0.25
CA PRO A 62 -4.09 8.26 1.41
C PRO A 62 -4.38 7.52 2.72
N PHE A 63 -3.37 7.41 3.59
CA PHE A 63 -3.48 6.76 4.91
C PHE A 63 -3.84 5.26 4.90
N VAL A 64 -3.78 4.60 3.73
CA VAL A 64 -4.05 3.17 3.58
C VAL A 64 -3.00 2.53 2.67
N SER A 65 -2.34 1.48 3.16
CA SER A 65 -1.44 0.64 2.37
C SER A 65 -1.90 -0.79 2.30
N PHE A 66 -1.53 -1.47 1.21
CA PHE A 66 -1.77 -2.89 1.06
C PHE A 66 -0.46 -3.62 0.80
N TYR A 67 -0.23 -4.75 1.46
CA TYR A 67 0.80 -5.70 1.05
C TYR A 67 0.29 -6.45 -0.18
N GLY A 68 0.88 -6.17 -1.34
CA GLY A 68 0.59 -6.84 -2.59
C GLY A 68 1.76 -7.71 -3.03
N ARG A 69 1.48 -8.87 -3.65
CA ARG A 69 2.52 -9.61 -4.39
C ARG A 69 2.75 -8.95 -5.74
N PHE A 70 4.02 -8.91 -6.14
CA PHE A 70 4.48 -8.39 -7.42
C PHE A 70 5.54 -9.34 -7.97
N ARG A 71 5.48 -9.66 -9.26
CA ARG A 71 6.52 -10.44 -9.93
C ARG A 71 7.49 -9.49 -10.62
N ASN A 72 8.76 -9.52 -10.22
CA ASN A 72 9.78 -8.65 -10.82
C ASN A 72 10.19 -9.11 -12.24
N SER A 73 11.03 -8.33 -12.91
CA SER A 73 11.54 -8.65 -14.25
C SER A 73 12.40 -9.92 -14.31
N GLU A 74 12.89 -10.39 -13.16
CA GLU A 74 13.68 -11.62 -13.01
C GLU A 74 12.78 -12.84 -12.72
N GLY A 75 11.47 -12.64 -12.60
CA GLY A 75 10.49 -13.69 -12.32
C GLY A 75 10.33 -14.02 -10.83
N GLU A 76 10.95 -13.26 -9.93
CA GLU A 76 10.84 -13.46 -8.49
C GLU A 76 9.60 -12.78 -7.92
N ASP A 77 8.97 -13.45 -6.95
CA ASP A 77 7.81 -12.92 -6.25
C ASP A 77 8.27 -12.06 -5.06
N VAL A 78 7.98 -10.76 -5.12
CA VAL A 78 8.30 -9.78 -4.08
C VAL A 78 7.02 -9.19 -3.49
N ILE A 79 7.15 -8.58 -2.30
CA ILE A 79 6.06 -7.85 -1.67
C ILE A 79 6.27 -6.36 -1.91
N VAL A 80 5.25 -5.71 -2.47
CA VAL A 80 5.22 -4.26 -2.68
C VAL A 80 4.18 -3.65 -1.74
N VAL A 81 4.54 -2.50 -1.16
CA VAL A 81 3.69 -1.73 -0.25
C VAL A 81 3.63 -0.29 -0.75
N PRO A 82 2.59 0.09 -1.50
CA PRO A 82 2.40 1.48 -1.90
C PRO A 82 2.01 2.31 -0.67
N ILE A 83 2.73 3.41 -0.42
CA ILE A 83 2.52 4.32 0.71
C ILE A 83 2.28 5.72 0.14
N LEU A 84 1.20 6.38 0.59
CA LEU A 84 0.91 7.77 0.24
C LEU A 84 0.75 8.60 1.51
N LEU A 85 1.62 9.58 1.66
CA LEU A 85 1.65 10.55 2.75
C LEU A 85 1.79 11.96 2.15
N PRO A 86 1.39 13.02 2.88
CA PRO A 86 1.66 14.39 2.47
C PRO A 86 3.15 14.59 2.15
N HIS A 87 3.46 15.36 1.11
CA HIS A 87 4.82 15.52 0.58
C HIS A 87 5.88 15.81 1.67
N HIS A 88 5.58 16.73 2.59
CA HIS A 88 6.48 17.10 3.69
C HIS A 88 6.76 15.94 4.66
N VAL A 89 5.83 15.00 4.82
CA VAL A 89 5.99 13.81 5.67
C VAL A 89 6.71 12.69 4.93
N MET A 90 6.47 12.55 3.62
CA MET A 90 7.09 11.48 2.81
C MET A 90 8.61 11.53 2.86
N ARG A 91 9.21 12.73 2.81
CA ARG A 91 10.67 12.89 2.89
C ARG A 91 11.24 12.40 4.23
N SER A 92 10.60 12.77 5.34
CA SER A 92 11.01 12.29 6.67
C SER A 92 10.82 10.78 6.83
N PHE A 93 9.71 10.25 6.33
CA PHE A 93 9.42 8.81 6.35
C PHE A 93 10.49 8.00 5.60
N LEU A 94 10.88 8.44 4.41
CA LEU A 94 11.92 7.77 3.63
C LEU A 94 13.30 7.84 4.33
N SER A 95 13.64 8.97 4.95
CA SER A 95 14.88 9.11 5.72
C SER A 95 14.95 8.09 6.87
N GLU A 96 13.86 7.94 7.63
CA GLU A 96 13.79 6.95 8.71
C GLU A 96 13.83 5.50 8.18
N LEU A 97 13.14 5.22 7.06
CA LEU A 97 13.20 3.89 6.43
C LEU A 97 14.63 3.51 6.03
N VAL A 98 15.40 4.43 5.46
CA VAL A 98 16.78 4.14 5.05
C VAL A 98 17.66 3.84 6.26
N LYS A 99 17.52 4.63 7.34
CA LYS A 99 18.24 4.38 8.60
C LYS A 99 17.95 2.98 9.16
N ILE A 100 16.68 2.56 9.14
CA ILE A 100 16.25 1.24 9.65
C ILE A 100 16.76 0.10 8.76
N THR A 101 16.88 0.33 7.45
CA THR A 101 17.24 -0.71 6.47
C THR A 101 18.74 -0.84 6.21
N ASN A 102 19.60 -0.07 6.89
CA ASN A 102 21.08 -0.13 6.76
C ASN A 102 21.57 -0.04 5.30
N LYS A 103 20.81 0.61 4.43
CA LYS A 103 21.30 1.04 3.12
C LYS A 103 21.96 2.39 3.29
N ASP A 104 22.99 2.68 2.49
CA ASP A 104 23.58 4.01 2.46
C ASP A 104 22.46 5.06 2.36
N PRO A 105 22.55 6.18 3.10
CA PRO A 105 21.51 7.21 3.11
C PRO A 105 21.19 7.60 1.66
N MET A 106 19.99 7.23 1.20
CA MET A 106 19.49 7.68 -0.10
C MET A 106 19.39 9.20 0.02
N ASP A 107 20.21 9.92 -0.73
CA ASP A 107 20.11 11.37 -0.80
C ASP A 107 18.84 11.70 -1.59
N LEU A 108 17.81 12.14 -0.86
CA LEU A 108 16.50 12.50 -1.37
C LEU A 108 16.33 14.02 -1.49
N SER A 109 17.43 14.76 -1.55
CA SER A 109 17.39 16.13 -2.06
C SER A 109 16.93 16.10 -3.52
N ASP A 110 16.20 17.12 -3.94
CA ASP A 110 15.63 17.20 -5.30
C ASP A 110 16.74 17.15 -6.39
N GLU A 111 18.00 17.41 -6.01
CA GLU A 111 19.18 17.35 -6.87
C GLU A 111 19.79 15.94 -7.01
N ASN A 112 19.60 15.06 -6.03
CA ASN A 112 20.22 13.71 -5.97
C ASN A 112 19.21 12.56 -5.93
N MET A 113 17.91 12.86 -6.05
CA MET A 113 16.87 11.83 -6.06
C MET A 113 17.09 10.86 -7.24
N PRO A 114 17.03 9.52 -7.03
CA PRO A 114 17.32 8.57 -8.08
C PRO A 114 16.33 8.74 -9.23
N ASN A 115 16.82 8.82 -10.47
CA ASN A 115 15.98 8.98 -11.66
C ASN A 115 14.86 7.92 -11.74
N SER A 116 15.08 6.72 -11.19
CA SER A 116 14.05 5.66 -11.10
C SER A 116 12.92 5.99 -10.11
N LEU A 117 13.22 6.69 -9.03
CA LEU A 117 12.27 7.13 -8.01
C LEU A 117 11.51 8.39 -8.48
N VAL A 118 12.21 9.32 -9.13
CA VAL A 118 11.60 10.48 -9.81
C VAL A 118 10.64 9.99 -10.89
N ALA A 119 11.10 9.11 -11.78
CA ALA A 119 10.27 8.55 -12.84
C ALA A 119 9.11 7.73 -12.29
N PHE A 120 9.28 6.99 -11.18
CA PHE A 120 8.18 6.30 -10.52
C PHE A 120 7.15 7.27 -9.96
N ILE A 121 7.57 8.33 -9.26
CA ILE A 121 6.68 9.36 -8.73
C ILE A 121 5.98 10.10 -9.87
N GLU A 122 6.69 10.50 -10.91
CA GLU A 122 6.12 11.18 -12.09
C GLU A 122 5.17 10.28 -12.86
N THR A 123 5.49 9.00 -13.04
CA THR A 123 4.61 8.03 -13.71
C THR A 123 3.37 7.77 -12.88
N VAL A 124 3.50 7.59 -11.56
CA VAL A 124 2.35 7.41 -10.66
C VAL A 124 1.50 8.68 -10.64
N MET A 125 2.10 9.86 -10.55
CA MET A 125 1.38 11.14 -10.61
C MET A 125 0.71 11.37 -11.97
N TRP A 126 1.36 10.97 -13.08
CA TRP A 126 0.79 11.07 -14.41
C TRP A 126 -0.39 10.09 -14.60
N VAL A 127 -0.26 8.84 -14.15
CA VAL A 127 -1.35 7.85 -14.19
C VAL A 127 -2.52 8.29 -13.30
N VAL A 128 -2.25 8.82 -12.10
CA VAL A 128 -3.29 9.35 -11.21
C VAL A 128 -3.99 10.56 -11.84
N ASN A 129 -3.27 11.46 -12.50
CA ASN A 129 -3.86 12.68 -13.06
C ASN A 129 -4.49 12.53 -14.45
N ASN A 130 -4.09 11.52 -15.24
CA ASN A 130 -4.59 11.33 -16.63
C ASN A 130 -5.39 10.05 -16.86
N LEU A 131 -5.26 9.04 -16.01
CA LEU A 131 -5.93 7.74 -16.22
C LEU A 131 -7.13 7.53 -15.30
N PHE A 132 -7.18 8.23 -14.16
CA PHE A 132 -8.30 8.20 -13.25
C PHE A 132 -8.75 9.64 -13.00
N ASP A 133 -9.94 10.02 -13.48
CA ASP A 133 -10.59 11.32 -13.22
C ASP A 133 -10.95 11.48 -11.72
N ILE A 134 -9.97 11.39 -10.82
CA ILE A 134 -10.14 11.55 -9.39
C ILE A 134 -9.68 12.97 -9.06
N LYS A 135 -10.64 13.89 -9.14
CA LYS A 135 -10.49 15.23 -8.54
C LYS A 135 -10.44 15.07 -7.02
N PHE A 136 -9.35 15.53 -6.41
CA PHE A 136 -9.33 15.86 -4.98
C PHE A 136 -10.21 17.09 -4.70
#